data_AF-A0A8H6YRV1-F1
#
_entry.id   AF-A0A8H6YRV1-F1
#
_cell.length_a   1.000
_cell.length_b   1.000
_cell.length_c   1.000
_cell.angle_alpha   90.00
_cell.angle_beta   90.00
_cell.angle_gamma   90.00
#
_symmetry.space_group_name_H-M   'P 1'
#
loop_
_entity.id
_entity.type
_entity.pdbx_description
1 polymer ?
#
loop_
_entity_poly.entity_id
_entity_poly.type
_entity_poly.pdbx_seq_one_letter_code
_entity_poly.pdbx_strand_id
1 'polypeptide(L)'
;MRLSVAVAVLAPALSAYASNILVLLAFSPSNVTANVGDTVTFQFQSKNHSVTQSSFASPCTPLAGGVDSGFQFVAANAANIPEFSLTISNASKPLFFFSKQDAVVNECQKGMVFSINADPNSAKSFAAFQAAAEASAAPAASSSASSGSNILVLLAFSPSNVTANAGDTVTFQFQSKNHSVTQSSFASPCTPLVGGVDSGFHDASKPLFFFSKQDAVVNECQKGMVFSINADPNSAESFAAFQAAAEESAASSSSAPTAGASSGSEILVLVGQNNQLTFSPSNITANAGDTVTFQFQSKNHSVTQSSFEAPCTPLAGGVDSGFQFIAANATALPEFSFTINNAAKPLFFFSKQDAVVNECQKGMVFSINADPNSAESFAAFQAAAEESAASSSSAPAAGASSGSEILVLVGQNNQLTFSPSNITANVGDTVTFQFQSKNHSVTQSSFASPCTPLLGGVDSGFQAVTPDATAFPEFSFTLNNASTPLFFFSKQDALVSECQKGMVFSINANPDSAKSFAAFQANAEASVAPSAKASKKLQRKHSRDFASAAKVARK
;
A
#
# COMPACT_ATOMS: atom_id res chain seq x y z
N MET A 1 -21.34 -33.52 3.64
CA MET A 1 -21.55 -32.07 3.62
C MET A 1 -22.49 -31.77 4.78
N ARG A 2 -21.95 -31.41 5.94
CA ARG A 2 -22.76 -30.91 7.05
C ARG A 2 -22.63 -29.39 7.00
N LEU A 3 -23.74 -28.70 6.83
CA LEU A 3 -23.78 -27.24 6.82
C LEU A 3 -23.82 -26.79 8.28
N SER A 4 -22.72 -26.27 8.79
CA SER A 4 -22.67 -25.61 10.10
C SER A 4 -22.75 -24.11 9.85
N VAL A 5 -23.94 -23.54 10.01
CA VAL A 5 -24.16 -22.09 9.90
C VAL A 5 -23.87 -21.45 11.24
N ALA A 6 -22.92 -20.52 11.26
CA ALA A 6 -22.69 -19.61 12.37
C ALA A 6 -23.60 -18.39 12.18
N VAL A 7 -24.65 -18.26 13.00
CA VAL A 7 -25.59 -17.14 12.96
C VAL A 7 -25.34 -16.23 14.17
N ALA A 8 -25.24 -14.91 13.94
CA ALA A 8 -25.29 -13.90 14.98
C ALA A 8 -26.73 -13.38 15.14
N VAL A 9 -27.58 -14.05 15.94
CA VAL A 9 -28.93 -13.56 16.29
C VAL A 9 -29.31 -13.94 17.73
N LEU A 10 -30.02 -13.02 18.41
CA LEU A 10 -30.69 -13.16 19.71
C LEU A 10 -31.51 -14.46 19.84
N ALA A 11 -31.41 -15.11 21.01
CA ALA A 11 -32.41 -16.07 21.48
C ALA A 11 -33.44 -15.38 22.39
N PRO A 12 -34.76 -15.63 22.25
CA PRO A 12 -35.75 -15.14 23.19
C PRO A 12 -36.10 -16.20 24.24
N ALA A 13 -36.12 -15.82 25.52
CA ALA A 13 -37.19 -16.17 26.48
C ALA A 13 -37.00 -15.43 27.82
N LEU A 14 -37.91 -14.46 28.04
CA LEU A 14 -38.51 -14.01 29.31
C LEU A 14 -37.66 -13.33 30.41
N SER A 15 -37.79 -11.99 30.39
CA SER A 15 -38.23 -11.12 31.49
C SER A 15 -37.40 -10.97 32.77
N ALA A 16 -36.55 -9.94 32.79
CA ALA A 16 -36.57 -8.89 33.83
C ALA A 16 -35.93 -7.60 33.29
N TYR A 17 -36.51 -6.48 33.69
CA TYR A 17 -36.33 -5.13 33.15
C TYR A 17 -34.97 -4.48 33.43
N ALA A 18 -34.61 -3.57 32.52
CA ALA A 18 -33.72 -2.41 32.64
C ALA A 18 -32.21 -2.67 32.80
N SER A 19 -31.44 -2.49 31.72
CA SER A 19 -30.41 -1.43 31.58
C SER A 19 -29.61 -1.60 30.27
N ASN A 20 -29.62 -0.55 29.43
CA ASN A 20 -28.72 -0.21 28.32
C ASN A 20 -28.17 -1.33 27.40
N ILE A 21 -28.64 -1.31 26.15
CA ILE A 21 -28.12 -2.11 25.02
C ILE A 21 -26.65 -1.72 24.77
N LEU A 22 -25.74 -2.62 25.14
CA LEU A 22 -24.33 -2.57 24.77
C LEU A 22 -24.16 -3.36 23.46
N VAL A 23 -23.83 -2.67 22.37
CA VAL A 23 -23.47 -3.28 21.08
C VAL A 23 -22.18 -4.08 21.29
N LEU A 24 -22.23 -5.41 21.24
CA LEU A 24 -21.04 -6.27 21.36
C LEU A 24 -20.31 -6.37 20.00
N LEU A 25 -19.02 -6.02 20.00
CA LEU A 25 -18.03 -6.34 18.96
C LEU A 25 -17.57 -7.81 19.14
N ALA A 26 -18.16 -8.78 18.45
CA ALA A 26 -17.79 -10.19 18.61
C ALA A 26 -18.11 -11.08 17.40
N PHE A 27 -17.38 -12.19 17.26
CA PHE A 27 -17.77 -13.31 16.39
C PHE A 27 -18.78 -14.20 17.10
N SER A 28 -19.87 -14.58 16.42
CA SER A 28 -20.94 -15.43 16.99
C SER A 28 -21.39 -16.54 16.04
N PRO A 29 -21.30 -17.81 16.46
CA PRO A 29 -20.52 -18.33 17.58
C PRO A 29 -19.03 -17.97 17.47
N SER A 30 -18.34 -17.91 18.60
CA SER A 30 -16.91 -17.54 18.67
C SER A 30 -15.95 -18.72 18.43
N ASN A 31 -16.47 -19.96 18.47
CA ASN A 31 -15.75 -21.18 18.11
C ASN A 31 -16.69 -22.14 17.37
N VAL A 32 -16.20 -22.77 16.29
CA VAL A 32 -16.95 -23.78 15.52
C VAL A 32 -16.12 -25.04 15.28
N THR A 33 -16.78 -26.17 15.06
CA THR A 33 -16.12 -27.41 14.61
C THR A 33 -16.42 -27.65 13.13
N ALA A 34 -15.38 -27.92 12.34
CA ALA A 34 -15.48 -28.15 10.90
C ALA A 34 -14.44 -29.18 10.43
N ASN A 35 -14.84 -30.11 9.56
CA ASN A 35 -13.95 -31.12 8.98
C ASN A 35 -13.25 -30.59 7.73
N VAL A 36 -12.19 -31.28 7.29
CA VAL A 36 -11.57 -30.98 5.99
C VAL A 36 -12.61 -31.11 4.87
N GLY A 37 -12.75 -30.05 4.08
CA GLY A 37 -13.73 -29.93 3.00
C GLY A 37 -15.05 -29.26 3.40
N ASP A 38 -15.30 -29.00 4.69
CA ASP A 38 -16.42 -28.17 5.12
C ASP A 38 -16.12 -26.69 4.78
N THR A 39 -17.16 -25.90 4.54
CA THR A 39 -17.06 -24.45 4.33
C THR A 39 -17.64 -23.71 5.52
N VAL A 40 -16.87 -22.78 6.09
CA VAL A 40 -17.30 -21.86 7.13
C VAL A 40 -17.58 -20.51 6.47
N THR A 41 -18.83 -20.06 6.54
CA THR A 41 -19.26 -18.78 5.98
C THR A 41 -19.44 -17.75 7.09
N PHE A 42 -18.83 -16.59 6.90
CA PHE A 42 -18.90 -15.44 7.78
C PHE A 42 -19.82 -14.40 7.16
N GLN A 43 -20.84 -13.96 7.91
CA GLN A 43 -21.71 -12.85 7.53
C GLN A 43 -21.30 -11.63 8.34
N PHE A 44 -20.90 -10.56 7.65
CA PHE A 44 -20.45 -9.34 8.32
C PHE A 44 -21.66 -8.48 8.60
N GLN A 45 -21.88 -8.15 9.86
CA GLN A 45 -22.96 -7.26 10.26
C GLN A 45 -22.47 -5.80 10.23
N SER A 46 -23.30 -4.87 10.73
CA SER A 46 -23.05 -3.43 10.76
C SER A 46 -21.60 -3.04 11.09
N LYS A 47 -21.13 -1.93 10.50
CA LYS A 47 -19.78 -1.36 10.64
C LYS A 47 -18.72 -2.16 9.87
N ASN A 48 -17.45 -1.83 10.10
CA ASN A 48 -16.33 -2.38 9.34
C ASN A 48 -15.62 -3.46 10.15
N HIS A 49 -15.60 -4.68 9.63
CA HIS A 49 -14.97 -5.82 10.29
C HIS A 49 -14.16 -6.64 9.30
N SER A 50 -13.37 -7.60 9.79
CA SER A 50 -12.60 -8.51 8.94
C SER A 50 -12.48 -9.88 9.57
N VAL A 51 -12.20 -10.89 8.76
CA VAL A 51 -11.76 -12.22 9.16
C VAL A 51 -10.32 -12.34 8.71
N THR A 52 -9.39 -12.07 9.63
CA THR A 52 -7.95 -12.15 9.36
C THR A 52 -7.37 -13.29 10.17
N GLN A 53 -6.70 -14.24 9.51
CA GLN A 53 -6.07 -15.36 10.18
C GLN A 53 -4.86 -14.90 10.96
N SER A 54 -4.70 -15.43 12.16
CA SER A 54 -3.55 -15.20 13.03
C SER A 54 -3.03 -16.51 13.60
N SER A 55 -1.95 -16.43 14.37
CA SER A 55 -1.45 -17.57 15.13
C SER A 55 -1.93 -17.47 16.57
N PHE A 56 -2.02 -18.61 17.26
CA PHE A 56 -2.31 -18.62 18.70
C PHE A 56 -1.31 -17.77 19.52
N ALA A 57 -0.06 -17.69 19.06
CA ALA A 57 1.00 -16.94 19.74
C ALA A 57 1.00 -15.44 19.43
N SER A 58 0.28 -15.01 18.37
CA SER A 58 0.21 -13.62 17.93
C SER A 58 -1.23 -13.33 17.50
N PRO A 59 -2.19 -13.29 18.45
CA PRO A 59 -3.62 -13.34 18.19
C PRO A 59 -4.14 -12.15 17.37
N CYS A 60 -3.53 -10.96 17.53
CA CYS A 60 -3.89 -9.72 16.85
C CYS A 60 -2.91 -9.33 15.73
N THR A 61 -2.17 -10.30 15.17
CA THR A 61 -1.23 -10.06 14.07
C THR A 61 -1.59 -10.94 12.87
N PRO A 62 -1.68 -10.39 11.65
CA PRO A 62 -1.93 -11.19 10.46
C PRO A 62 -0.88 -12.28 10.29
N LEU A 63 -1.33 -13.50 10.08
CA LEU A 63 -0.44 -14.62 9.76
C LEU A 63 0.06 -14.46 8.32
N ALA A 64 1.37 -14.50 8.12
CA ALA A 64 1.96 -14.44 6.78
C ALA A 64 1.44 -15.58 5.88
N GLY A 65 0.90 -15.23 4.71
CA GLY A 65 0.23 -16.18 3.81
C GLY A 65 -1.07 -16.76 4.35
N GLY A 66 -1.60 -16.20 5.45
CA GLY A 66 -2.87 -16.57 6.05
C GLY A 66 -4.07 -15.99 5.31
N VAL A 67 -5.25 -16.46 5.70
CA VAL A 67 -6.52 -16.02 5.12
C VAL A 67 -6.87 -14.61 5.58
N ASP A 68 -7.32 -13.75 4.68
CA ASP A 68 -7.78 -12.39 4.99
C ASP A 68 -8.97 -12.03 4.11
N SER A 69 -10.13 -11.74 4.72
CA SER A 69 -11.32 -11.31 3.98
C SER A 69 -11.21 -9.89 3.42
N GLY A 70 -10.21 -9.11 3.83
CA GLY A 70 -10.24 -7.66 3.72
C GLY A 70 -11.24 -7.04 4.71
N PHE A 71 -11.32 -5.71 4.68
CA PHE A 71 -12.32 -4.95 5.41
C PHE A 71 -13.68 -5.06 4.74
N GLN A 72 -14.68 -5.46 5.51
CA GLN A 72 -16.05 -5.69 5.07
C GLN A 72 -16.94 -4.69 5.78
N PHE A 73 -17.25 -3.59 5.08
CA PHE A 73 -18.07 -2.50 5.60
C PHE A 73 -19.55 -2.74 5.33
N VAL A 74 -20.38 -2.63 6.37
CA VAL A 74 -21.83 -2.73 6.27
C VAL A 74 -22.48 -1.48 6.86
N ALA A 75 -23.21 -0.75 6.01
CA ALA A 75 -23.98 0.41 6.43
C ALA A 75 -25.10 0.02 7.41
N ALA A 76 -25.53 0.96 8.26
CA ALA A 76 -26.66 0.74 9.15
C ALA A 76 -27.93 0.39 8.34
N ASN A 77 -28.60 -0.72 8.69
CA ASN A 77 -29.81 -1.24 8.02
C ASN A 77 -29.61 -1.72 6.57
N ALA A 78 -28.40 -2.14 6.17
CA ALA A 78 -28.16 -2.70 4.85
C ALA A 78 -29.04 -3.95 4.58
N ALA A 79 -29.72 -3.98 3.43
CA ALA A 79 -30.54 -5.12 3.01
C ALA A 79 -29.71 -6.30 2.46
N ASN A 80 -28.50 -6.02 1.97
CA ASN A 80 -27.55 -7.01 1.48
C ASN A 80 -26.35 -7.05 2.43
N ILE A 81 -26.08 -8.24 2.96
CA ILE A 81 -25.03 -8.48 3.95
C ILE A 81 -23.88 -9.20 3.24
N PRO A 82 -22.65 -8.64 3.22
CA PRO A 82 -21.52 -9.29 2.59
C PRO A 82 -21.15 -10.59 3.32
N GLU A 83 -20.71 -11.58 2.54
CA GLU A 83 -20.29 -12.89 3.04
C GLU A 83 -18.84 -13.19 2.64
N PHE A 84 -18.10 -13.84 3.54
CA PHE A 84 -16.80 -14.42 3.26
C PHE A 84 -16.85 -15.92 3.56
N SER A 85 -16.38 -16.75 2.64
CA SER A 85 -16.42 -18.21 2.81
C SER A 85 -15.02 -18.80 2.84
N LEU A 86 -14.74 -19.60 3.86
CA LEU A 86 -13.49 -20.33 4.04
C LEU A 86 -13.74 -21.83 3.94
N THR A 87 -13.17 -22.48 2.93
CA THR A 87 -13.13 -23.95 2.87
C THR A 87 -11.98 -24.50 3.71
N ILE A 88 -12.27 -25.42 4.63
CA ILE A 88 -11.30 -26.00 5.53
C ILE A 88 -10.41 -26.99 4.77
N SER A 89 -9.17 -26.61 4.52
CA SER A 89 -8.18 -27.46 3.85
C SER A 89 -7.40 -28.35 4.83
N ASN A 90 -7.34 -27.96 6.11
CA ASN A 90 -6.67 -28.71 7.18
C ASN A 90 -7.40 -28.51 8.51
N ALA A 91 -7.85 -29.61 9.12
CA ALA A 91 -8.55 -29.63 10.41
C ALA A 91 -7.72 -30.28 11.53
N SER A 92 -6.43 -30.56 11.28
CA SER A 92 -5.57 -31.30 12.21
C SER A 92 -5.09 -30.44 13.40
N LYS A 93 -5.28 -29.13 13.32
CA LYS A 93 -4.94 -28.14 14.35
C LYS A 93 -6.02 -27.06 14.38
N PRO A 94 -6.23 -26.39 15.53
CA PRO A 94 -7.14 -25.27 15.59
C PRO A 94 -6.63 -24.11 14.71
N LEU A 95 -7.57 -23.42 14.06
CA LEU A 95 -7.33 -22.20 13.29
C LEU A 95 -7.85 -21.00 14.09
N PHE A 96 -7.18 -19.87 13.96
CA PHE A 96 -7.42 -18.69 14.78
C PHE A 96 -7.53 -17.44 13.90
N PHE A 97 -8.48 -16.57 14.23
CA PHE A 97 -8.81 -15.40 13.44
C PHE A 97 -9.13 -14.22 14.35
N PHE A 98 -8.96 -13.00 13.83
CA PHE A 98 -9.28 -11.75 14.50
C PHE A 98 -9.82 -10.71 13.50
N SER A 99 -10.47 -9.67 14.03
CA SER A 99 -10.77 -8.46 13.27
C SER A 99 -9.58 -7.50 13.33
N LYS A 100 -8.96 -7.16 12.19
CA LYS A 100 -7.82 -6.24 12.08
C LYS A 100 -8.19 -4.75 12.11
N GLN A 101 -9.43 -4.42 12.48
CA GLN A 101 -9.91 -3.05 12.63
C GLN A 101 -9.30 -2.40 13.90
N ASP A 102 -7.99 -2.19 13.87
CA ASP A 102 -7.19 -1.79 15.04
C ASP A 102 -6.89 -0.28 15.07
N ALA A 103 -7.01 0.42 13.93
CA ALA A 103 -6.57 1.82 13.79
C ALA A 103 -7.37 2.86 14.60
N VAL A 104 -8.57 2.51 15.10
CA VAL A 104 -9.45 3.45 15.83
C VAL A 104 -10.12 2.82 17.06
N VAL A 105 -10.40 1.51 17.04
CA VAL A 105 -11.28 0.86 18.03
C VAL A 105 -10.65 -0.30 18.81
N ASN A 106 -9.46 -0.78 18.45
CA ASN A 106 -8.79 -1.94 19.06
C ASN A 106 -9.70 -3.18 19.19
N GLU A 107 -10.34 -3.61 18.09
CA GLU A 107 -11.37 -4.67 18.15
C GLU A 107 -10.81 -6.01 18.64
N CYS A 108 -9.61 -6.39 18.23
CA CYS A 108 -8.99 -7.66 18.61
C CYS A 108 -8.68 -7.74 20.11
N GLN A 109 -8.10 -6.67 20.65
CA GLN A 109 -7.74 -6.52 22.06
C GLN A 109 -8.97 -6.32 22.95
N LYS A 110 -10.12 -6.00 22.35
CA LYS A 110 -11.44 -6.05 22.99
C LYS A 110 -12.10 -7.44 22.90
N GLY A 111 -11.36 -8.44 22.43
CA GLY A 111 -11.81 -9.83 22.38
C GLY A 111 -12.53 -10.22 21.09
N MET A 112 -12.48 -9.40 20.03
CA MET A 112 -13.05 -9.74 18.72
C MET A 112 -12.15 -10.73 17.96
N VAL A 113 -12.14 -11.96 18.46
CA VAL A 113 -11.41 -13.12 17.93
C VAL A 113 -12.33 -14.31 17.71
N PHE A 114 -11.89 -15.26 16.88
CA PHE A 114 -12.63 -16.46 16.49
C PHE A 114 -11.71 -17.66 16.33
N SER A 115 -12.22 -18.86 16.58
CA SER A 115 -11.48 -20.10 16.33
C SER A 115 -12.30 -21.17 15.60
N ILE A 116 -11.59 -22.02 14.87
CA ILE A 116 -12.14 -23.24 14.25
C ILE A 116 -11.40 -24.43 14.84
N ASN A 117 -12.15 -25.44 15.31
CA ASN A 117 -11.64 -26.67 15.92
C ASN A 117 -10.77 -26.45 17.17
N ALA A 118 -10.99 -25.36 17.93
CA ALA A 118 -10.36 -25.20 19.24
C ALA A 118 -11.10 -26.07 20.28
N ASP A 119 -10.40 -27.03 20.86
CA ASP A 119 -10.91 -27.87 21.95
C ASP A 119 -10.99 -27.02 23.24
N PRO A 120 -12.17 -26.87 23.85
CA PRO A 120 -12.37 -26.13 25.10
C PRO A 120 -11.46 -26.56 26.25
N ASN A 121 -11.04 -27.83 26.28
CA ASN A 121 -10.22 -28.40 27.35
C ASN A 121 -8.72 -28.38 27.03
N SER A 122 -8.33 -27.85 25.88
CA SER A 122 -6.92 -27.78 25.47
C SER A 122 -6.27 -26.47 25.87
N ALA A 123 -4.93 -26.46 25.94
CA ALA A 123 -4.14 -25.24 26.11
C ALA A 123 -4.32 -24.23 24.95
N LYS A 124 -4.92 -24.64 23.84
CA LYS A 124 -5.25 -23.80 22.69
C LYS A 124 -6.77 -23.67 22.50
N SER A 125 -7.52 -23.58 23.60
CA SER A 125 -8.94 -23.32 23.59
C SER A 125 -9.25 -21.90 23.10
N PHE A 126 -10.51 -21.66 22.69
CA PHE A 126 -10.98 -20.31 22.37
C PHE A 126 -10.78 -19.35 23.54
N ALA A 127 -11.12 -19.76 24.76
CA ALA A 127 -10.97 -18.92 25.95
C ALA A 127 -9.50 -18.52 26.18
N ALA A 128 -8.56 -19.45 25.98
CA ALA A 128 -7.13 -19.15 26.07
C ALA A 128 -6.67 -18.20 24.95
N PHE A 129 -7.23 -18.34 23.73
CA PHE A 129 -6.92 -17.47 22.60
C PHE A 129 -7.49 -16.05 22.78
N GLN A 130 -8.71 -15.93 23.29
CA GLN A 130 -9.35 -14.66 23.62
C GLN A 130 -8.61 -13.95 24.76
N ALA A 131 -8.27 -14.65 25.83
CA ALA A 131 -7.45 -14.09 26.91
C ALA A 131 -6.06 -13.66 26.39
N ALA A 132 -5.45 -14.41 25.47
CA ALA A 132 -4.21 -13.99 24.82
C ALA A 132 -4.38 -12.73 23.96
N ALA A 133 -5.50 -12.58 23.26
CA ALA A 133 -5.82 -11.39 22.46
C ALA A 133 -6.05 -10.15 23.31
N GLU A 134 -6.82 -10.28 24.39
CA GLU A 134 -7.09 -9.21 25.35
C GLU A 134 -5.85 -8.82 26.15
N ALA A 135 -4.97 -9.79 26.44
CA ALA A 135 -3.67 -9.56 27.08
C ALA A 135 -2.58 -9.12 26.09
N SER A 136 -2.84 -9.16 24.78
CA SER A 136 -1.91 -8.65 23.77
C SER A 136 -1.93 -7.13 23.82
N ALA A 137 -0.97 -6.51 24.52
CA ALA A 137 -0.61 -5.13 24.25
C ALA A 137 -0.25 -5.01 22.76
N ALA A 138 -0.70 -3.97 22.06
CA ALA A 138 -0.32 -3.73 20.67
C ALA A 138 1.22 -3.88 20.56
N PRO A 139 1.73 -4.69 19.60
CA PRO A 139 2.97 -5.43 19.83
C PRO A 139 4.17 -4.50 20.03
N ALA A 140 4.82 -4.62 21.20
CA ALA A 140 6.21 -4.24 21.41
C ALA A 140 7.05 -5.53 21.43
N ALA A 141 8.15 -5.57 20.67
CA ALA A 141 9.07 -6.71 20.65
C ALA A 141 9.94 -6.74 21.92
N SER A 142 10.11 -7.94 22.47
CA SER A 142 10.73 -8.25 23.76
C SER A 142 12.27 -8.26 23.78
N SER A 143 12.88 -7.83 24.89
CA SER A 143 14.06 -8.51 25.45
C SER A 143 14.13 -8.33 26.99
N SER A 144 14.86 -9.23 27.62
CA SER A 144 14.78 -9.65 29.02
C SER A 144 15.70 -8.89 29.98
N ALA A 145 15.14 -8.57 31.15
CA ALA A 145 15.75 -8.27 32.47
C ALA A 145 17.02 -7.38 32.56
N SER A 146 16.86 -6.16 33.08
CA SER A 146 17.27 -5.85 34.46
C SER A 146 16.76 -4.48 34.94
N SER A 147 16.40 -4.46 36.23
CA SER A 147 16.09 -3.36 37.16
C SER A 147 15.99 -1.91 36.68
N GLY A 148 14.78 -1.36 36.83
CA GLY A 148 14.56 -0.10 37.53
C GLY A 148 14.56 1.21 36.71
N SER A 149 13.41 1.89 36.77
CA SER A 149 13.20 3.33 36.57
C SER A 149 12.71 3.83 35.19
N ASN A 150 11.46 4.34 35.21
CA ASN A 150 10.81 5.35 34.34
C ASN A 150 11.14 5.36 32.84
N ILE A 151 10.23 4.83 32.01
CA ILE A 151 10.30 4.85 30.54
C ILE A 151 9.88 6.22 29.99
N LEU A 152 10.86 6.96 29.43
CA LEU A 152 10.65 7.91 28.34
C LEU A 152 10.49 7.14 27.03
N VAL A 153 9.59 7.61 26.15
CA VAL A 153 9.44 7.10 24.77
C VAL A 153 10.72 7.40 23.98
N LEU A 154 11.42 6.36 23.51
CA LEU A 154 12.70 6.47 22.78
C LEU A 154 12.48 6.43 21.26
N LEU A 155 13.09 7.37 20.55
CA LEU A 155 13.07 7.53 19.09
C LEU A 155 14.21 6.71 18.46
N ALA A 156 13.94 5.57 17.81
CA ALA A 156 15.00 4.71 17.26
C ALA A 156 14.59 3.84 16.07
N PHE A 157 15.55 3.47 15.22
CA PHE A 157 15.45 2.34 14.29
C PHE A 157 15.72 1.02 15.03
N SER A 158 14.94 -0.02 14.75
CA SER A 158 15.10 -1.34 15.38
C SER A 158 14.98 -2.48 14.36
N PRO A 159 16.05 -3.26 14.13
CA PRO A 159 17.40 -3.08 14.66
C PRO A 159 18.07 -1.80 14.14
N SER A 160 19.02 -1.24 14.90
CA SER A 160 19.72 0.01 14.55
C SER A 160 20.94 -0.19 13.64
N ASN A 161 21.42 -1.43 13.51
CA ASN A 161 22.43 -1.86 12.56
C ASN A 161 22.04 -3.24 12.01
N VAL A 162 22.21 -3.46 10.71
CA VAL A 162 22.00 -4.76 10.07
C VAL A 162 23.19 -5.15 9.20
N THR A 163 23.38 -6.44 8.99
CA THR A 163 24.32 -6.97 8.00
C THR A 163 23.56 -7.37 6.75
N ALA A 164 24.01 -6.90 5.59
CA ALA A 164 23.45 -7.24 4.28
C ALA A 164 24.57 -7.48 3.26
N ASN A 165 24.46 -8.54 2.48
CA ASN A 165 25.38 -8.90 1.42
C ASN A 165 24.85 -8.41 0.05
N ALA A 166 25.68 -8.46 -0.98
CA ALA A 166 25.24 -8.13 -2.33
C ALA A 166 24.07 -9.05 -2.77
N GLY A 167 22.93 -8.44 -3.12
CA GLY A 167 21.70 -9.14 -3.49
C GLY A 167 20.68 -9.30 -2.36
N ASP A 168 21.03 -8.95 -1.12
CA ASP A 168 20.08 -8.92 -0.01
C ASP A 168 19.17 -7.67 -0.09
N THR A 169 17.92 -7.83 0.33
CA THR A 169 16.95 -6.73 0.41
C THR A 169 16.81 -6.26 1.86
N VAL A 170 17.09 -4.98 2.12
CA VAL A 170 16.84 -4.33 3.41
C VAL A 170 15.53 -3.56 3.33
N THR A 171 14.52 -3.98 4.10
CA THR A 171 13.18 -3.38 4.11
C THR A 171 12.97 -2.57 5.38
N PHE A 172 12.63 -1.30 5.25
CA PHE A 172 12.23 -0.45 6.37
C PHE A 172 10.71 -0.50 6.54
N GLN A 173 10.26 -0.77 7.77
CA GLN A 173 8.84 -0.78 8.12
C GLN A 173 8.58 0.30 9.18
N PHE A 174 7.76 1.29 8.84
CA PHE A 174 7.42 2.40 9.73
C PHE A 174 6.20 2.03 10.59
N GLN A 175 6.33 2.12 11.92
CA GLN A 175 5.34 1.58 12.86
C GLN A 175 4.34 2.63 13.38
N SER A 176 4.74 3.91 13.48
CA SER A 176 3.86 5.03 13.85
C SER A 176 4.51 6.37 13.52
N LYS A 177 3.74 7.45 13.33
CA LYS A 177 4.19 8.83 13.00
C LYS A 177 4.96 8.97 11.68
N ASN A 178 5.17 10.23 11.25
CA ASN A 178 5.86 10.57 10.00
C ASN A 178 7.37 10.40 10.17
N HIS A 179 7.92 9.22 9.89
CA HIS A 179 9.36 9.00 9.86
C HIS A 179 9.83 8.80 8.42
N SER A 180 11.11 9.07 8.17
CA SER A 180 11.75 8.78 6.89
C SER A 180 13.02 7.94 7.09
N VAL A 181 13.53 7.42 5.99
CA VAL A 181 14.86 6.82 5.89
C VAL A 181 15.59 7.62 4.83
N THR A 182 16.53 8.45 5.26
CA THR A 182 17.32 9.31 4.37
C THR A 182 18.77 8.89 4.49
N GLN A 183 19.44 8.62 3.36
CA GLN A 183 20.87 8.32 3.37
C GLN A 183 21.67 9.57 3.73
N SER A 184 22.70 9.39 4.56
CA SER A 184 23.68 10.42 4.92
C SER A 184 25.10 9.87 4.84
N SER A 185 26.09 10.71 5.12
CA SER A 185 27.48 10.29 5.29
C SER A 185 27.83 10.21 6.77
N PHE A 186 28.85 9.41 7.12
CA PHE A 186 29.37 9.35 8.48
C PHE A 186 29.78 10.74 9.01
N ALA A 187 30.39 11.57 8.15
CA ALA A 187 30.84 12.92 8.48
C ALA A 187 29.71 13.96 8.60
N SER A 188 28.50 13.65 8.14
CA SER A 188 27.34 14.56 8.17
C SER A 188 26.05 13.78 8.45
N PRO A 189 25.91 13.20 9.65
CA PRO A 189 24.92 12.17 9.97
C PRO A 189 23.46 12.60 9.78
N CYS A 190 23.15 13.88 10.02
CA CYS A 190 21.81 14.44 9.94
C CYS A 190 21.56 15.28 8.68
N THR A 191 22.39 15.13 7.65
CA THR A 191 22.25 15.86 6.37
C THR A 191 22.00 14.86 5.23
N PRO A 192 20.97 15.08 4.38
CA PRO A 192 20.75 14.22 3.22
C PRO A 192 21.97 14.20 2.29
N LEU A 193 22.41 13.01 1.90
CA LEU A 193 23.46 12.85 0.91
C LEU A 193 22.93 13.23 -0.49
N VAL A 194 23.62 14.14 -1.19
CA VAL A 194 23.25 14.56 -2.56
C VAL A 194 23.40 13.37 -3.50
N GLY A 195 22.32 12.97 -4.18
CA GLY A 195 22.27 11.75 -4.99
C GLY A 195 22.04 10.46 -4.19
N GLY A 196 21.67 10.55 -2.91
CA GLY A 196 21.37 9.41 -2.06
C GLY A 196 20.16 8.59 -2.51
N VAL A 197 20.21 7.29 -2.20
CA VAL A 197 19.31 6.22 -2.66
C VAL A 197 19.20 6.06 -4.18
N ASP A 198 20.30 6.28 -4.91
CA ASP A 198 20.59 5.55 -6.16
C ASP A 198 21.49 4.35 -5.79
N SER A 199 21.04 3.11 -6.06
CA SER A 199 21.75 1.88 -5.69
C SER A 199 22.93 1.56 -6.61
N GLY A 200 23.72 2.58 -6.96
CA GLY A 200 24.93 2.46 -7.76
C GLY A 200 25.98 1.53 -7.13
N PHE A 201 27.15 1.45 -7.77
CA PHE A 201 28.25 0.58 -7.32
C PHE A 201 28.73 0.96 -5.92
N HIS A 202 28.31 0.18 -4.92
CA HIS A 202 28.67 0.38 -3.53
C HIS A 202 29.87 -0.50 -3.16
N ASP A 203 30.90 0.09 -2.56
CA ASP A 203 32.02 -0.66 -2.01
C ASP A 203 31.55 -1.44 -0.78
N ALA A 204 31.34 -2.76 -0.95
CA ALA A 204 30.85 -3.65 0.11
C ALA A 204 31.76 -3.72 1.35
N SER A 205 32.96 -3.12 1.30
CA SER A 205 33.87 -3.02 2.45
C SER A 205 33.59 -1.83 3.36
N LYS A 206 32.68 -0.91 3.00
CA LYS A 206 32.32 0.27 3.79
C LYS A 206 30.87 0.22 4.31
N PRO A 207 30.59 0.81 5.48
CA PRO A 207 29.23 0.89 5.98
C PRO A 207 28.38 1.95 5.28
N LEU A 208 27.06 1.75 5.29
CA LEU A 208 26.07 2.74 4.88
C LEU A 208 25.38 3.34 6.09
N PHE A 209 25.00 4.61 5.97
CA PHE A 209 24.44 5.40 7.06
C PHE A 209 23.16 6.10 6.66
N PHE A 210 22.18 6.06 7.56
CA PHE A 210 20.85 6.59 7.36
C PHE A 210 20.36 7.29 8.62
N PHE A 211 19.46 8.24 8.44
CA PHE A 211 18.81 8.93 9.54
C PHE A 211 17.34 9.15 9.23
N SER A 212 16.56 9.40 10.28
CA SER A 212 15.20 9.89 10.09
C SER A 212 15.18 11.40 9.95
N LYS A 213 14.77 11.86 8.76
CA LYS A 213 14.46 13.25 8.47
C LYS A 213 12.99 13.47 8.81
N GLN A 214 12.72 13.81 10.06
CA GLN A 214 11.44 14.41 10.46
C GLN A 214 11.66 15.92 10.64
N ASP A 215 10.57 16.68 10.62
CA ASP A 215 10.51 18.14 10.76
C ASP A 215 11.48 18.70 11.82
N ALA A 216 12.05 19.87 11.55
CA ALA A 216 13.09 20.56 12.33
C ALA A 216 12.70 20.79 13.81
N VAL A 217 11.42 20.62 14.14
CA VAL A 217 10.85 20.74 15.48
C VAL A 217 11.24 19.56 16.40
N VAL A 218 11.39 18.34 15.87
CA VAL A 218 11.58 17.14 16.70
C VAL A 218 13.05 16.69 16.80
N ASN A 219 13.91 17.10 15.85
CA ASN A 219 15.34 16.78 15.83
C ASN A 219 15.63 15.28 16.08
N GLU A 220 14.87 14.39 15.41
CA GLU A 220 14.92 12.93 15.66
C GLU A 220 16.32 12.34 15.43
N CYS A 221 17.03 12.83 14.40
CA CYS A 221 18.40 12.43 14.14
C CYS A 221 19.35 12.79 15.28
N GLN A 222 19.28 14.03 15.79
CA GLN A 222 20.10 14.44 16.93
C GLN A 222 19.64 13.86 18.27
N LYS A 223 18.49 13.17 18.30
CA LYS A 223 18.03 12.34 19.42
C LYS A 223 18.41 10.86 19.25
N GLY A 224 19.29 10.55 18.30
CA GLY A 224 19.84 9.23 18.09
C GLY A 224 19.03 8.32 17.15
N MET A 225 18.01 8.85 16.43
CA MET A 225 17.26 8.08 15.43
C MET A 225 18.05 7.97 14.11
N VAL A 226 19.11 7.16 14.17
CA VAL A 226 19.99 6.83 13.06
C VAL A 226 20.06 5.31 12.85
N PHE A 227 20.49 4.89 11.66
CA PHE A 227 20.60 3.51 11.25
C PHE A 227 21.85 3.28 10.40
N SER A 228 22.40 2.06 10.45
CA SER A 228 23.53 1.67 9.61
C SER A 228 23.37 0.29 8.98
N ILE A 229 24.04 0.06 7.86
CA ILE A 229 24.17 -1.25 7.22
C ILE A 229 25.66 -1.57 7.16
N ASN A 230 26.02 -2.79 7.59
CA ASN A 230 27.38 -3.31 7.60
C ASN A 230 28.39 -2.50 8.44
N ALA A 231 27.93 -1.74 9.45
CA ALA A 231 28.83 -1.09 10.39
C ALA A 231 29.44 -2.12 11.35
N ASP A 232 30.77 -2.25 11.32
CA ASP A 232 31.51 -3.09 12.28
C ASP A 232 31.53 -2.38 13.64
N PRO A 233 31.03 -3.03 14.71
CA PRO A 233 31.00 -2.45 16.06
C PRO A 233 32.39 -2.09 16.62
N ASN A 234 33.48 -2.64 16.06
CA ASN A 234 34.85 -2.37 16.51
C ASN A 234 35.59 -1.35 15.63
N SER A 235 34.94 -0.83 14.58
CA SER A 235 35.55 0.13 13.67
C SER A 235 35.33 1.59 14.10
N ALA A 236 36.14 2.50 13.55
CA ALA A 236 35.95 3.94 13.73
C ALA A 236 34.60 4.43 13.15
N GLU A 237 34.05 3.72 12.17
CA GLU A 237 32.74 3.98 11.54
C GLU A 237 31.66 3.03 12.08
N SER A 238 31.71 2.71 13.38
CA SER A 238 30.69 1.90 14.05
C SER A 238 29.35 2.64 14.17
N PHE A 239 28.25 1.90 14.33
CA PHE A 239 26.94 2.48 14.63
C PHE A 239 26.98 3.41 15.84
N ALA A 240 27.68 3.00 16.90
CA ALA A 240 27.80 3.80 18.13
C ALA A 240 28.52 5.13 17.87
N ALA A 241 29.59 5.12 17.07
CA ALA A 241 30.28 6.34 16.67
C ALA A 241 29.41 7.24 15.79
N PHE A 242 28.61 6.66 14.90
CA PHE A 242 27.68 7.38 14.05
C PHE A 242 26.52 8.02 14.85
N GLN A 243 25.97 7.29 15.82
CA GLN A 243 24.95 7.79 16.74
C GLN A 243 25.49 8.93 17.61
N ALA A 244 26.70 8.79 18.15
CA ALA A 244 27.35 9.85 18.90
C ALA A 244 27.58 11.12 18.05
N ALA A 245 28.02 10.95 16.80
CA ALA A 245 28.19 12.07 15.86
C ALA A 245 26.85 12.76 15.53
N ALA A 246 25.76 12.00 15.40
CA ALA A 246 24.42 12.54 15.16
C ALA A 246 23.92 13.38 16.36
N GLU A 247 24.13 12.88 17.57
CA GLU A 247 23.78 13.57 18.82
C GLU A 247 24.65 14.82 19.05
N GLU A 248 25.95 14.76 18.70
CA GLU A 248 26.89 15.88 18.83
C GLU A 248 26.70 16.95 17.74
N SER A 249 26.04 16.61 16.62
CA SER A 249 25.63 17.57 15.58
C SER A 249 24.70 18.66 16.13
N ALA A 250 24.06 18.45 17.28
CA ALA A 250 23.29 19.47 18.01
C ALA A 250 24.15 20.40 18.89
N ALA A 251 25.35 20.00 19.30
CA ALA A 251 26.21 20.73 20.24
C ALA A 251 27.13 21.75 19.55
N SER A 252 27.41 21.57 18.25
CA SER A 252 28.31 22.42 17.46
C SER A 252 27.72 23.78 17.03
N SER A 253 26.47 24.08 17.40
CA SER A 253 25.82 25.38 17.18
C SER A 253 25.85 26.32 18.41
N SER A 254 26.57 25.95 19.48
CA SER A 254 26.54 26.67 20.77
C SER A 254 27.47 27.88 20.93
N SER A 255 28.19 28.33 19.91
CA SER A 255 28.81 29.67 19.94
C SER A 255 27.89 30.71 19.29
N ALA A 256 26.92 31.18 20.07
CA ALA A 256 26.08 32.33 19.76
C ALA A 256 26.88 33.66 19.84
N PRO A 257 26.48 34.67 19.06
CA PRO A 257 25.79 35.76 19.72
C PRO A 257 24.33 35.88 19.25
N THR A 258 23.45 35.94 20.25
CA THR A 258 22.08 36.50 20.29
C THR A 258 21.37 36.87 18.98
N ALA A 259 20.29 36.14 18.64
CA ALA A 259 18.91 36.66 18.53
C ALA A 259 17.92 35.63 17.92
N GLY A 260 16.78 35.40 18.60
CA GLY A 260 15.48 35.05 17.99
C GLY A 260 15.21 33.60 17.57
N ALA A 261 14.52 32.83 18.43
CA ALA A 261 13.79 31.63 18.00
C ALA A 261 12.55 32.04 17.17
N SER A 262 12.38 31.48 15.98
CA SER A 262 11.18 31.62 15.16
C SER A 262 10.30 30.39 15.34
N SER A 263 9.11 30.55 15.93
CA SER A 263 8.04 29.57 15.82
C SER A 263 7.52 29.57 14.38
N GLY A 264 7.55 28.43 13.69
CA GLY A 264 6.96 28.29 12.36
C GLY A 264 5.45 28.61 12.41
N SER A 265 4.96 29.30 11.38
CA SER A 265 3.56 29.70 11.26
C SER A 265 2.73 28.59 10.60
N GLU A 266 1.45 28.49 10.95
CA GLU A 266 0.48 27.64 10.24
C GLU A 266 -0.18 28.46 9.12
N ILE A 267 -0.20 27.92 7.90
CA ILE A 267 -0.73 28.57 6.71
C ILE A 267 -1.84 27.68 6.13
N LEU A 268 -3.07 28.18 6.19
CA LEU A 268 -4.25 27.47 5.67
C LEU A 268 -4.48 27.78 4.19
N VAL A 269 -4.69 26.73 3.39
CA VAL A 269 -5.08 26.77 1.99
C VAL A 269 -6.39 26.03 1.82
N LEU A 270 -7.39 26.69 1.24
CA LEU A 270 -8.69 26.11 0.98
C LEU A 270 -8.73 25.51 -0.43
N VAL A 271 -9.05 24.23 -0.54
CA VAL A 271 -9.07 23.50 -1.83
C VAL A 271 -10.52 23.34 -2.28
N GLY A 272 -10.84 23.83 -3.47
CA GLY A 272 -12.19 23.71 -4.01
C GLY A 272 -13.21 24.66 -3.37
N GLN A 273 -12.76 25.79 -2.83
CA GLN A 273 -13.63 26.74 -2.13
C GLN A 273 -14.73 27.26 -3.07
N ASN A 274 -15.95 27.43 -2.54
CA ASN A 274 -17.11 27.89 -3.32
C ASN A 274 -17.42 27.06 -4.58
N ASN A 275 -17.08 25.76 -4.57
CA ASN A 275 -17.22 24.83 -5.70
C ASN A 275 -16.37 25.17 -6.94
N GLN A 276 -15.33 25.99 -6.79
CA GLN A 276 -14.38 26.37 -7.84
C GLN A 276 -13.23 25.36 -7.96
N LEU A 277 -12.53 25.34 -9.09
CA LEU A 277 -11.34 24.50 -9.32
C LEU A 277 -10.07 25.25 -8.92
N THR A 278 -9.94 25.61 -7.64
CA THR A 278 -8.87 26.49 -7.17
C THR A 278 -8.29 26.06 -5.82
N PHE A 279 -7.03 26.44 -5.60
CA PHE A 279 -6.41 26.56 -4.28
C PHE A 279 -6.51 28.02 -3.84
N SER A 280 -6.94 28.28 -2.61
CA SER A 280 -7.19 29.63 -2.11
C SER A 280 -6.49 29.84 -0.76
N PRO A 281 -5.41 30.63 -0.70
CA PRO A 281 -4.73 31.30 -1.83
C PRO A 281 -3.99 30.32 -2.77
N SER A 282 -3.78 30.72 -4.02
CA SER A 282 -3.13 29.87 -5.05
C SER A 282 -1.60 29.95 -5.06
N ASN A 283 -1.04 30.98 -4.43
CA ASN A 283 0.38 31.12 -4.14
C ASN A 283 0.54 31.62 -2.71
N ILE A 284 1.45 31.01 -1.95
CA ILE A 284 1.79 31.44 -0.58
C ILE A 284 3.28 31.68 -0.43
N THR A 285 3.65 32.50 0.56
CA THR A 285 5.02 32.59 1.06
C THR A 285 5.11 31.82 2.37
N ALA A 286 6.08 30.93 2.48
CA ALA A 286 6.32 30.11 3.66
C ALA A 286 7.82 29.94 3.91
N ASN A 287 8.23 30.04 5.16
CA ASN A 287 9.61 29.80 5.59
C ASN A 287 9.82 28.33 5.91
N ALA A 288 11.09 27.91 5.95
CA ALA A 288 11.42 26.59 6.49
C ALA A 288 10.93 26.50 7.95
N GLY A 289 10.18 25.46 8.28
CA GLY A 289 9.50 25.25 9.56
C GLY A 289 8.03 25.69 9.60
N ASP A 290 7.52 26.42 8.59
CA ASP A 290 6.08 26.72 8.50
C ASP A 290 5.29 25.47 8.10
N THR A 291 4.11 25.27 8.68
CA THR A 291 3.19 24.17 8.32
C THR A 291 2.13 24.68 7.36
N VAL A 292 1.97 24.00 6.22
CA VAL A 292 0.90 24.31 5.26
C VAL A 292 -0.19 23.27 5.41
N THR A 293 -1.41 23.72 5.71
CA THR A 293 -2.60 22.90 5.90
C THR A 293 -3.58 23.16 4.76
N PHE A 294 -3.98 22.11 4.05
CA PHE A 294 -4.96 22.14 2.97
C PHE A 294 -6.29 21.61 3.50
N GLN A 295 -7.32 22.46 3.56
CA GLN A 295 -8.67 22.06 3.93
C GLN A 295 -9.52 21.96 2.66
N PHE A 296 -10.00 20.76 2.37
CA PHE A 296 -10.80 20.51 1.17
C PHE A 296 -12.24 20.91 1.44
N GLN A 297 -12.86 21.63 0.51
CA GLN A 297 -14.15 22.30 0.72
C GLN A 297 -15.30 21.72 -0.12
N SER A 298 -14.98 21.12 -1.27
CA SER A 298 -16.00 20.50 -2.14
C SER A 298 -15.40 19.48 -3.09
N LYS A 299 -16.27 18.67 -3.70
CA LYS A 299 -15.95 17.75 -4.82
C LYS A 299 -14.77 16.83 -4.51
N ASN A 300 -13.99 16.43 -5.52
CA ASN A 300 -12.86 15.54 -5.39
C ASN A 300 -11.60 16.25 -5.88
N HIS A 301 -10.66 16.53 -4.99
CA HIS A 301 -9.41 17.19 -5.35
C HIS A 301 -8.22 16.47 -4.72
N SER A 302 -7.01 16.88 -5.10
CA SER A 302 -5.78 16.40 -4.47
C SER A 302 -4.75 17.53 -4.40
N VAL A 303 -3.74 17.34 -3.56
CA VAL A 303 -2.52 18.15 -3.50
C VAL A 303 -1.39 17.21 -3.91
N THR A 304 -0.97 17.28 -5.17
CA THR A 304 0.10 16.44 -5.71
C THR A 304 1.24 17.34 -6.15
N GLN A 305 2.44 17.10 -5.64
CA GLN A 305 3.62 17.87 -5.99
C GLN A 305 4.03 17.57 -7.43
N SER A 306 4.49 18.60 -8.12
CA SER A 306 4.99 18.57 -9.48
C SER A 306 6.32 19.32 -9.56
N SER A 307 7.05 19.12 -10.64
CA SER A 307 8.09 20.05 -11.08
C SER A 307 7.47 21.24 -11.82
N PHE A 308 8.19 22.35 -11.92
CA PHE A 308 7.76 23.50 -12.73
C PHE A 308 7.69 23.14 -14.23
N GLU A 309 8.64 22.33 -14.69
CA GLU A 309 8.84 21.97 -16.10
C GLU A 309 7.83 20.95 -16.64
N ALA A 310 7.20 20.20 -15.74
CA ALA A 310 6.20 19.18 -16.08
C ALA A 310 4.94 19.37 -15.21
N PRO A 311 4.20 20.48 -15.38
CA PRO A 311 2.93 20.67 -14.68
C PRO A 311 1.98 19.50 -14.95
N CYS A 312 1.05 19.27 -14.04
CA CYS A 312 0.09 18.17 -14.12
C CYS A 312 0.70 16.74 -14.07
N THR A 313 1.99 16.61 -13.75
CA THR A 313 2.67 15.32 -13.60
C THR A 313 3.16 15.14 -12.17
N PRO A 314 2.85 14.01 -11.50
CA PRO A 314 3.36 13.76 -10.15
C PRO A 314 4.89 13.72 -10.12
N LEU A 315 5.49 14.46 -9.20
CA LEU A 315 6.93 14.40 -8.93
C LEU A 315 7.25 13.11 -8.17
N ALA A 316 8.20 12.32 -8.68
CA ALA A 316 8.63 11.08 -8.03
C ALA A 316 9.17 11.36 -6.61
N GLY A 317 8.61 10.70 -5.60
CA GLY A 317 8.94 10.94 -4.19
C GLY A 317 8.46 12.29 -3.64
N GLY A 318 7.65 13.03 -4.40
CA GLY A 318 7.04 14.28 -3.98
C GLY A 318 5.85 14.09 -3.05
N VAL A 319 5.37 15.21 -2.51
CA VAL A 319 4.20 15.25 -1.61
C VAL A 319 2.91 14.89 -2.38
N ASP A 320 2.09 14.00 -1.83
CA ASP A 320 0.80 13.63 -2.43
C ASP A 320 -0.25 13.36 -1.33
N SER A 321 -1.35 14.10 -1.33
CA SER A 321 -2.45 13.92 -0.38
C SER A 321 -3.36 12.72 -0.70
N GLY A 322 -3.24 12.13 -1.89
CA GLY A 322 -4.30 11.31 -2.48
C GLY A 322 -5.55 12.12 -2.83
N PHE A 323 -6.57 11.44 -3.34
CA PHE A 323 -7.87 12.04 -3.63
C PHE A 323 -8.67 12.26 -2.35
N GLN A 324 -9.18 13.48 -2.18
CA GLN A 324 -9.96 13.92 -1.04
C GLN A 324 -11.38 14.27 -1.52
N PHE A 325 -12.28 13.30 -1.42
CA PHE A 325 -13.66 13.43 -1.85
C PHE A 325 -14.56 13.98 -0.75
N ILE A 326 -15.38 14.96 -1.11
CA ILE A 326 -16.38 15.59 -0.23
C ILE A 326 -17.76 15.42 -0.85
N ALA A 327 -18.61 14.68 -0.14
CA ALA A 327 -20.01 14.54 -0.48
C ALA A 327 -20.76 15.88 -0.37
N ALA A 328 -21.80 16.06 -1.17
CA ALA A 328 -22.66 17.24 -1.08
C ALA A 328 -23.25 17.39 0.34
N ASN A 329 -23.10 18.58 0.93
CA ASN A 329 -23.53 18.92 2.30
C ASN A 329 -22.77 18.21 3.43
N ALA A 330 -21.54 17.75 3.20
CA ALA A 330 -20.69 17.25 4.28
C ALA A 330 -20.46 18.34 5.35
N THR A 331 -20.56 17.96 6.63
CA THR A 331 -20.28 18.85 7.78
C THR A 331 -18.87 18.68 8.33
N ALA A 332 -18.16 17.63 7.92
CA ALA A 332 -16.76 17.38 8.24
C ALA A 332 -15.93 17.50 6.96
N LEU A 333 -14.88 18.31 7.02
CA LEU A 333 -14.00 18.59 5.90
C LEU A 333 -12.65 17.90 6.11
N PRO A 334 -12.13 17.14 5.14
CA PRO A 334 -10.81 16.53 5.25
C PRO A 334 -9.71 17.59 5.17
N GLU A 335 -8.62 17.32 5.87
CA GLU A 335 -7.43 18.17 5.90
C GLU A 335 -6.18 17.35 5.59
N PHE A 336 -5.22 17.98 4.92
CA PHE A 336 -3.89 17.44 4.65
C PHE A 336 -2.85 18.49 4.98
N SER A 337 -1.82 18.16 5.75
CA SER A 337 -0.78 19.13 6.13
C SER A 337 0.63 18.58 5.98
N PHE A 338 1.57 19.47 5.70
CA PHE A 338 3.00 19.17 5.71
C PHE A 338 3.83 20.39 6.10
N THR A 339 5.01 20.14 6.68
CA THR A 339 5.94 21.22 7.04
C THR A 339 6.93 21.51 5.92
N ILE A 340 7.21 22.79 5.71
CA ILE A 340 8.19 23.26 4.75
C ILE A 340 9.59 22.96 5.27
N ASN A 341 10.24 21.97 4.67
CA ASN A 341 11.60 21.58 5.03
C ASN A 341 12.67 22.42 4.33
N ASN A 342 12.37 22.96 3.15
CA ASN A 342 13.26 23.80 2.37
C ASN A 342 12.45 24.84 1.61
N ALA A 343 12.72 26.12 1.88
CA ALA A 343 12.06 27.27 1.27
C ALA A 343 12.94 27.98 0.21
N ALA A 344 14.12 27.44 -0.10
CA ALA A 344 15.11 28.09 -0.97
C ALA A 344 14.73 28.10 -2.47
N LYS A 345 13.80 27.24 -2.88
CA LYS A 345 13.26 27.17 -4.25
C LYS A 345 11.74 27.12 -4.20
N PRO A 346 11.04 27.61 -5.23
CA PRO A 346 9.59 27.48 -5.30
C PRO A 346 9.17 26.01 -5.38
N LEU A 347 8.02 25.69 -4.79
CA LEU A 347 7.40 24.36 -4.85
C LEU A 347 6.08 24.48 -5.61
N PHE A 348 5.78 23.47 -6.42
CA PHE A 348 4.63 23.48 -7.31
C PHE A 348 3.75 22.24 -7.11
N PHE A 349 2.44 22.43 -7.17
CA PHE A 349 1.45 21.40 -6.89
C PHE A 349 0.25 21.52 -7.83
N PHE A 350 -0.47 20.43 -8.01
CA PHE A 350 -1.68 20.37 -8.83
C PHE A 350 -2.71 19.39 -8.26
N SER A 351 -3.96 19.51 -8.71
CA SER A 351 -4.97 18.46 -8.53
C SER A 351 -4.86 17.44 -9.66
N LYS A 352 -4.56 16.18 -9.34
CA LYS A 352 -4.48 15.06 -10.29
C LYS A 352 -5.85 14.48 -10.69
N GLN A 353 -6.94 15.17 -10.35
CA GLN A 353 -8.28 14.73 -10.71
C GLN A 353 -8.52 14.96 -12.20
N ASP A 354 -8.59 13.86 -12.95
CA ASP A 354 -8.71 13.87 -14.41
C ASP A 354 -10.03 13.21 -14.90
N ALA A 355 -10.64 12.34 -14.08
CA ALA A 355 -11.71 11.42 -14.48
C ALA A 355 -13.02 12.05 -15.01
N VAL A 356 -13.20 13.36 -14.93
CA VAL A 356 -14.42 14.07 -15.40
C VAL A 356 -14.09 15.46 -15.97
N VAL A 357 -13.08 16.10 -15.39
CA VAL A 357 -12.64 17.44 -15.72
C VAL A 357 -11.14 17.41 -15.51
N ASN A 358 -10.33 17.61 -16.54
CA ASN A 358 -8.88 17.72 -16.45
C ASN A 358 -8.52 18.92 -15.55
N GLU A 359 -8.56 18.78 -14.21
CA GLU A 359 -8.61 19.94 -13.30
C GLU A 359 -7.33 20.75 -13.35
N CYS A 360 -6.17 20.08 -13.43
CA CYS A 360 -4.89 20.75 -13.56
C CYS A 360 -4.80 21.60 -14.84
N GLN A 361 -5.25 21.05 -15.96
CA GLN A 361 -5.28 21.75 -17.25
C GLN A 361 -6.37 22.80 -17.34
N LYS A 362 -7.26 22.88 -16.35
CA LYS A 362 -8.16 24.03 -16.13
C LYS A 362 -7.59 25.05 -15.15
N GLY A 363 -6.29 24.97 -14.88
CA GLY A 363 -5.57 25.90 -14.03
C GLY A 363 -5.63 25.58 -12.54
N MET A 364 -6.07 24.38 -12.13
CA MET A 364 -6.08 23.98 -10.72
C MET A 364 -4.68 23.55 -10.25
N VAL A 365 -3.84 24.57 -10.09
CA VAL A 365 -2.46 24.48 -9.60
C VAL A 365 -2.21 25.40 -8.41
N PHE A 366 -1.13 25.15 -7.69
CA PHE A 366 -0.73 25.87 -6.49
C PHE A 366 0.80 25.98 -6.40
N SER A 367 1.29 27.07 -5.81
CA SER A 367 2.72 27.24 -5.57
C SER A 367 3.05 27.77 -4.16
N ILE A 368 4.26 27.46 -3.71
CA ILE A 368 4.85 27.98 -2.48
C ILE A 368 6.14 28.71 -2.85
N ASN A 369 6.32 29.93 -2.38
CA ASN A 369 7.50 30.78 -2.62
C ASN A 369 7.79 31.05 -4.11
N ALA A 370 6.79 30.97 -4.98
CA ALA A 370 6.94 31.42 -6.36
C ALA A 370 6.92 32.95 -6.40
N ASP A 371 8.06 33.56 -6.74
CA ASP A 371 8.16 35.01 -6.92
C ASP A 371 7.36 35.41 -8.17
N PRO A 372 6.36 36.31 -8.05
CA PRO A 372 5.55 36.75 -9.18
C PRO A 372 6.36 37.41 -10.31
N ASN A 373 7.58 37.87 -10.05
CA ASN A 373 8.46 38.50 -11.04
C ASN A 373 9.52 37.55 -11.61
N SER A 374 9.52 36.28 -11.20
CA SER A 374 10.47 35.28 -11.69
C SER A 374 9.93 34.49 -12.88
N ALA A 375 10.83 33.82 -13.60
CA ALA A 375 10.45 32.87 -14.65
C ALA A 375 9.63 31.69 -14.09
N GLU A 376 9.85 31.32 -12.83
CA GLU A 376 9.14 30.28 -12.10
C GLU A 376 7.99 30.86 -11.24
N SER A 377 7.24 31.82 -11.80
CA SER A 377 6.09 32.42 -11.12
C SER A 377 4.87 31.48 -11.11
N PHE A 378 3.94 31.70 -10.18
CA PHE A 378 2.63 31.01 -10.18
C PHE A 378 1.91 31.17 -11.53
N ALA A 379 1.91 32.39 -12.08
CA ALA A 379 1.24 32.68 -13.34
C ALA A 379 1.86 31.89 -14.50
N ALA A 380 3.19 31.77 -14.54
CA ALA A 380 3.88 30.95 -15.53
C ALA A 380 3.57 29.46 -15.35
N PHE A 381 3.52 28.96 -14.11
CA PHE A 381 3.17 27.57 -13.83
C PHE A 381 1.72 27.24 -14.20
N GLN A 382 0.78 28.15 -13.89
CA GLN A 382 -0.63 28.01 -14.26
C GLN A 382 -0.84 28.07 -15.77
N ALA A 383 -0.19 29.00 -16.47
CA ALA A 383 -0.22 29.05 -17.92
C ALA A 383 0.34 27.77 -18.54
N ALA A 384 1.48 27.27 -18.03
CA ALA A 384 2.06 26.00 -18.49
C ALA A 384 1.13 24.81 -18.23
N ALA A 385 0.41 24.79 -17.10
CA ALA A 385 -0.58 23.76 -16.79
C ALA A 385 -1.78 23.80 -17.73
N GLU A 386 -2.32 24.99 -18.02
CA GLU A 386 -3.40 25.19 -18.98
C GLU A 386 -2.96 24.87 -20.42
N GLU A 387 -1.71 25.15 -20.76
CA GLU A 387 -1.09 24.83 -22.06
C GLU A 387 -0.67 23.36 -22.19
N SER A 388 -0.52 22.61 -21.10
CA SER A 388 -0.39 21.15 -21.16
C SER A 388 -1.64 20.45 -21.71
N ALA A 389 -2.76 21.16 -21.91
CA ALA A 389 -3.86 20.70 -22.76
C ALA A 389 -3.68 20.98 -24.27
N ALA A 390 -2.76 21.87 -24.65
CA ALA A 390 -2.59 22.36 -26.03
C ALA A 390 -1.36 21.80 -26.76
N SER A 391 -0.43 21.12 -26.08
CA SER A 391 0.81 20.59 -26.68
C SER A 391 0.67 19.22 -27.37
N SER A 392 -0.51 18.93 -27.93
CA SER A 392 -0.76 17.80 -28.82
C SER A 392 -0.63 18.14 -30.32
N SER A 393 -0.11 19.32 -30.73
CA SER A 393 0.27 19.57 -32.14
C SER A 393 1.28 20.72 -32.40
N SER A 394 2.52 20.36 -32.80
CA SER A 394 3.59 21.16 -33.50
C SER A 394 4.11 22.45 -32.81
N ALA A 395 5.41 22.79 -32.64
CA ALA A 395 6.67 22.62 -33.39
C ALA A 395 7.88 23.14 -32.52
N PRO A 396 9.14 23.30 -33.01
CA PRO A 396 10.08 22.33 -33.56
C PRO A 396 11.42 22.18 -32.78
N ALA A 397 11.95 20.95 -32.82
CA ALA A 397 13.33 20.45 -32.86
C ALA A 397 14.43 20.93 -31.87
N ALA A 398 14.77 20.03 -30.95
CA ALA A 398 16.02 19.25 -31.07
C ALA A 398 15.89 17.87 -30.40
N GLY A 399 15.34 16.89 -31.15
CA GLY A 399 15.60 15.46 -30.97
C GLY A 399 15.07 14.74 -29.72
N ALA A 400 13.75 14.61 -29.57
CA ALA A 400 13.15 13.61 -28.68
C ALA A 400 11.84 13.08 -29.30
N SER A 401 11.69 11.76 -29.30
CA SER A 401 10.66 10.97 -30.00
C SER A 401 9.24 11.27 -29.52
N SER A 402 8.32 11.57 -30.44
CA SER A 402 6.87 11.67 -30.17
C SER A 402 6.32 10.30 -29.77
N GLY A 403 5.78 10.18 -28.57
CA GLY A 403 5.05 8.98 -28.16
C GLY A 403 3.72 8.85 -28.91
N SER A 404 3.37 7.64 -29.34
CA SER A 404 2.10 7.32 -30.00
C SER A 404 1.05 6.85 -28.98
N GLU A 405 -0.23 7.07 -29.28
CA GLU A 405 -1.33 6.47 -28.50
C GLU A 405 -1.70 5.08 -29.04
N ILE A 406 -1.80 4.09 -28.16
CA ILE A 406 -2.08 2.69 -28.49
C ILE A 406 -3.32 2.23 -27.71
N LEU A 407 -4.41 1.97 -28.44
CA LEU A 407 -5.67 1.49 -27.86
C LEU A 407 -5.69 -0.04 -27.74
N VAL A 408 -6.08 -0.53 -26.56
CA VAL A 408 -6.29 -1.94 -26.23
C VAL A 408 -7.73 -2.11 -25.72
N LEU A 409 -8.51 -2.95 -26.39
CA LEU A 409 -9.87 -3.26 -25.98
C LEU A 409 -9.87 -4.43 -24.99
N VAL A 410 -10.50 -4.25 -23.83
CA VAL A 410 -10.60 -5.25 -22.77
C VAL A 410 -12.00 -5.84 -22.77
N GLY A 411 -12.12 -7.16 -22.87
CA GLY A 411 -13.44 -7.79 -22.83
C GLY A 411 -14.24 -7.65 -24.13
N GLN A 412 -13.59 -7.34 -25.26
CA GLN A 412 -14.28 -7.10 -26.53
C GLN A 412 -15.16 -8.30 -26.94
N ASN A 413 -16.36 -8.04 -27.45
CA ASN A 413 -17.33 -9.09 -27.86
C ASN A 413 -17.66 -10.11 -26.76
N ASN A 414 -17.65 -9.69 -25.48
CA ASN A 414 -17.87 -10.54 -24.31
C ASN A 414 -16.82 -11.65 -24.09
N GLN A 415 -15.64 -11.53 -24.71
CA GLN A 415 -14.53 -12.49 -24.60
C GLN A 415 -13.58 -12.17 -23.45
N LEU A 416 -12.88 -13.18 -22.92
CA LEU A 416 -11.87 -13.01 -21.86
C LEU A 416 -10.49 -12.65 -22.44
N THR A 417 -10.41 -11.51 -23.12
CA THR A 417 -9.22 -11.12 -23.90
C THR A 417 -8.89 -9.63 -23.82
N PHE A 418 -7.60 -9.31 -23.94
CA PHE A 418 -7.11 -8.00 -24.36
C PHE A 418 -6.89 -8.02 -25.88
N SER A 419 -7.34 -6.99 -26.58
CA SER A 419 -7.32 -6.91 -28.05
C SER A 419 -6.71 -5.58 -28.50
N PRO A 420 -5.47 -5.56 -29.05
CA PRO A 420 -4.56 -6.70 -29.20
C PRO A 420 -4.01 -7.22 -27.87
N SER A 421 -3.59 -8.49 -27.81
CA SER A 421 -3.09 -9.14 -26.59
C SER A 421 -1.59 -8.91 -26.34
N ASN A 422 -0.85 -8.48 -27.36
CA ASN A 422 0.53 -8.05 -27.28
C ASN A 422 0.71 -6.81 -28.16
N ILE A 423 1.35 -5.77 -27.63
CA ILE A 423 1.68 -4.55 -28.40
C ILE A 423 3.17 -4.28 -28.40
N THR A 424 3.62 -3.47 -29.35
CA THR A 424 4.94 -2.81 -29.31
C THR A 424 4.71 -1.33 -29.04
N ALA A 425 5.42 -0.80 -28.05
CA ALA A 425 5.31 0.58 -27.60
C ALA A 425 6.69 1.12 -27.23
N ASN A 426 6.99 2.36 -27.60
CA ASN A 426 8.21 3.07 -27.24
C ASN A 426 8.04 3.82 -25.91
N VAL A 427 9.15 4.16 -25.27
CA VAL A 427 9.11 5.10 -24.14
C VAL A 427 8.46 6.40 -24.61
N GLY A 428 7.46 6.87 -23.87
CA GLY A 428 6.63 8.03 -24.21
C GLY A 428 5.30 7.67 -24.86
N ASP A 429 5.11 6.46 -25.39
CA ASP A 429 3.82 6.02 -25.92
C ASP A 429 2.79 5.91 -24.78
N THR A 430 1.53 6.28 -25.04
CA THR A 430 0.42 6.12 -24.10
C THR A 430 -0.38 4.89 -24.47
N VAL A 431 -0.54 3.97 -23.53
CA VAL A 431 -1.36 2.77 -23.72
C VAL A 431 -2.70 2.98 -23.05
N THR A 432 -3.77 3.02 -23.84
CA THR A 432 -5.15 3.25 -23.39
C THR A 432 -5.93 1.94 -23.45
N PHE A 433 -6.54 1.55 -22.34
CA PHE A 433 -7.38 0.36 -22.21
C PHE A 433 -8.84 0.78 -22.13
N GLN A 434 -9.66 0.37 -23.10
CA GLN A 434 -11.10 0.61 -23.09
C GLN A 434 -11.84 -0.69 -22.75
N PHE A 435 -12.63 -0.67 -21.68
CA PHE A 435 -13.32 -1.84 -21.15
C PHE A 435 -14.70 -1.97 -21.80
N GLN A 436 -14.94 -3.09 -22.47
CA GLN A 436 -16.09 -3.25 -23.37
C GLN A 436 -17.21 -4.13 -22.82
N SER A 437 -16.94 -4.98 -21.82
CA SER A 437 -17.96 -5.83 -21.20
C SER A 437 -17.51 -6.38 -19.86
N LYS A 438 -18.46 -6.86 -19.05
CA LYS A 438 -18.24 -7.56 -17.77
C LYS A 438 -17.32 -6.76 -16.84
N ASN A 439 -16.66 -7.42 -15.89
CA ASN A 439 -15.79 -6.76 -14.93
C ASN A 439 -14.37 -7.29 -15.09
N HIS A 440 -13.45 -6.43 -15.52
CA HIS A 440 -12.06 -6.80 -15.79
C HIS A 440 -11.11 -5.80 -15.13
N SER A 441 -9.82 -6.14 -15.07
CA SER A 441 -8.77 -5.21 -14.66
C SER A 441 -7.57 -5.27 -15.62
N VAL A 442 -6.75 -4.24 -15.57
CA VAL A 442 -5.38 -4.21 -16.09
C VAL A 442 -4.47 -4.16 -14.87
N THR A 443 -3.93 -5.30 -14.47
CA THR A 443 -3.07 -5.39 -13.29
C THR A 443 -1.72 -5.95 -13.70
N GLN A 444 -0.65 -5.21 -13.45
CA GLN A 444 0.70 -5.61 -13.79
C GLN A 444 1.13 -6.80 -12.92
N SER A 445 1.85 -7.71 -13.53
CA SER A 445 2.46 -8.86 -12.87
C SER A 445 3.88 -9.08 -13.37
N SER A 446 4.58 -10.03 -12.75
CA SER A 446 5.85 -10.50 -13.27
C SER A 446 5.62 -11.67 -14.23
N PHE A 447 6.55 -11.86 -15.18
CA PHE A 447 6.53 -13.04 -16.05
C PHE A 447 6.48 -14.38 -15.27
N ALA A 448 7.13 -14.41 -14.10
CA ALA A 448 7.23 -15.62 -13.28
C ALA A 448 5.99 -15.88 -12.41
N SER A 449 5.18 -14.85 -12.15
CA SER A 449 3.96 -14.92 -11.34
C SER A 449 2.82 -14.21 -12.08
N PRO A 450 2.34 -14.78 -13.20
CA PRO A 450 1.48 -14.12 -14.17
C PRO A 450 0.14 -13.65 -13.60
N CYS A 451 -0.41 -14.38 -12.63
CA CYS A 451 -1.69 -14.10 -11.99
C CYS A 451 -1.55 -13.52 -10.57
N THR A 452 -0.45 -12.81 -10.30
CA THR A 452 -0.19 -12.17 -8.99
C THR A 452 0.17 -10.70 -9.22
N PRO A 453 -0.51 -9.74 -8.54
CA PRO A 453 -0.19 -8.33 -8.69
C PRO A 453 1.27 -8.04 -8.33
N LEU A 454 1.93 -7.22 -9.15
CA LEU A 454 3.26 -6.70 -8.86
C LEU A 454 3.16 -5.53 -7.87
N LEU A 455 3.93 -5.58 -6.78
CA LEU A 455 3.95 -4.51 -5.79
C LEU A 455 4.46 -3.20 -6.41
N GLY A 456 3.67 -2.11 -6.29
CA GLY A 456 3.98 -0.83 -6.94
C GLY A 456 3.82 -0.85 -8.46
N GLY A 457 3.30 -1.94 -9.02
CA GLY A 457 2.98 -2.04 -10.44
C GLY A 457 1.69 -1.33 -10.82
N VAL A 458 1.48 -1.17 -12.12
CA VAL A 458 0.29 -0.54 -12.70
C VAL A 458 -0.96 -1.39 -12.37
N ASP A 459 -2.02 -0.76 -11.86
CA ASP A 459 -3.29 -1.42 -11.59
C ASP A 459 -4.47 -0.47 -11.85
N SER A 460 -5.34 -0.81 -12.81
CA SER A 460 -6.53 -0.03 -13.12
C SER A 460 -7.62 -0.15 -12.06
N GLY A 461 -7.54 -1.14 -11.16
CA GLY A 461 -8.70 -1.59 -10.41
C GLY A 461 -9.72 -2.33 -11.29
N PHE A 462 -10.86 -2.68 -10.71
CA PHE A 462 -11.95 -3.35 -11.42
C PHE A 462 -12.81 -2.36 -12.19
N GLN A 463 -12.89 -2.55 -13.50
CA GLN A 463 -13.66 -1.71 -14.42
C GLN A 463 -14.85 -2.52 -14.95
N ALA A 464 -16.03 -2.25 -14.40
CA ALA A 464 -17.26 -2.97 -14.71
C ALA A 464 -18.07 -2.30 -15.82
N VAL A 465 -18.59 -3.11 -16.74
CA VAL A 465 -19.42 -2.69 -17.87
C VAL A 465 -20.68 -3.55 -17.91
N THR A 466 -21.84 -2.89 -17.91
CA THR A 466 -23.14 -3.56 -17.99
C THR A 466 -23.45 -3.98 -19.44
N PRO A 467 -24.31 -4.99 -19.67
CA PRO A 467 -24.62 -5.48 -21.02
C PRO A 467 -25.18 -4.43 -22.00
N ASP A 468 -25.84 -3.39 -21.48
CA ASP A 468 -26.48 -2.32 -22.27
C ASP A 468 -25.71 -0.99 -22.22
N ALA A 469 -24.43 -1.02 -21.83
CA ALA A 469 -23.61 0.18 -21.72
C ALA A 469 -23.38 0.83 -23.10
N THR A 470 -23.59 2.14 -23.17
CA THR A 470 -23.27 2.98 -24.35
C THR A 470 -22.03 3.86 -24.13
N ALA A 471 -21.47 3.82 -22.92
CA ALA A 471 -20.24 4.49 -22.53
C ALA A 471 -19.32 3.47 -21.84
N PHE A 472 -18.03 3.51 -22.18
CA PHE A 472 -17.06 2.51 -21.77
C PHE A 472 -15.98 3.14 -20.89
N PRO A 473 -15.66 2.55 -19.73
CA PRO A 473 -14.55 3.01 -18.90
C PRO A 473 -13.23 2.91 -19.65
N GLU A 474 -12.33 3.85 -19.39
CA GLU A 474 -10.97 3.85 -19.92
C GLU A 474 -9.95 3.96 -18.80
N PHE A 475 -8.79 3.34 -19.02
CA PHE A 475 -7.62 3.45 -18.16
C PHE A 475 -6.39 3.63 -19.05
N SER A 476 -5.57 4.63 -18.81
CA SER A 476 -4.37 4.86 -19.61
C SER A 476 -3.14 5.06 -18.73
N PHE A 477 -1.98 4.73 -19.29
CA PHE A 477 -0.69 5.12 -18.71
C PHE A 477 0.35 5.34 -19.81
N THR A 478 1.31 6.22 -19.55
CA THR A 478 2.45 6.45 -20.44
C THR A 478 3.57 5.48 -20.11
N LEU A 479 4.11 4.83 -21.15
CA LEU A 479 5.23 3.91 -21.01
C LEU A 479 6.50 4.71 -20.69
N ASN A 480 6.98 4.61 -19.46
CA ASN A 480 8.20 5.28 -19.00
C ASN A 480 9.47 4.44 -19.18
N ASN A 481 9.34 3.13 -19.39
CA ASN A 481 10.45 2.21 -19.60
C ASN A 481 10.06 1.10 -20.57
N ALA A 482 10.79 0.99 -21.68
CA ALA A 482 10.62 -0.04 -22.71
C ALA A 482 11.77 -1.06 -22.77
N SER A 483 12.74 -0.98 -21.84
CA SER A 483 13.96 -1.80 -21.85
C SER A 483 13.71 -3.29 -21.54
N THR A 484 12.56 -3.62 -20.96
CA THR A 484 12.12 -5.01 -20.72
C THR A 484 10.63 -5.16 -21.01
N PRO A 485 10.17 -6.34 -21.45
CA PRO A 485 8.74 -6.56 -21.66
C PRO A 485 7.94 -6.44 -20.35
N LEU A 486 6.77 -5.81 -20.44
CA LEU A 486 5.82 -5.69 -19.33
C LEU A 486 4.67 -6.68 -19.50
N PHE A 487 4.14 -7.17 -18.39
CA PHE A 487 3.15 -8.23 -18.36
C PHE A 487 1.98 -7.88 -17.43
N PHE A 488 0.76 -8.18 -17.86
CA PHE A 488 -0.47 -7.78 -17.20
C PHE A 488 -1.50 -8.90 -17.23
N PHE A 489 -2.43 -8.90 -16.29
CA PHE A 489 -3.55 -9.84 -16.20
C PHE A 489 -4.82 -9.16 -15.69
N SER A 490 -5.97 -9.80 -15.96
CA SER A 490 -7.23 -9.47 -15.26
C SER A 490 -7.28 -10.22 -13.94
N LYS A 491 -7.41 -9.50 -12.83
CA LYS A 491 -7.47 -10.06 -11.46
C LYS A 491 -8.87 -10.52 -11.04
N GLN A 492 -9.82 -10.52 -11.97
CA GLN A 492 -11.18 -10.98 -11.73
C GLN A 492 -11.21 -12.50 -11.51
N ASP A 493 -11.83 -12.93 -10.41
CA ASP A 493 -11.85 -14.32 -9.95
C ASP A 493 -13.28 -14.83 -9.67
N ALA A 494 -14.21 -14.59 -10.61
CA ALA A 494 -15.56 -15.13 -10.49
C ALA A 494 -15.54 -16.65 -10.80
N LEU A 495 -15.44 -17.47 -9.74
CA LEU A 495 -15.48 -18.95 -9.71
C LEU A 495 -14.32 -19.69 -10.39
N VAL A 496 -13.68 -19.09 -11.40
CA VAL A 496 -12.42 -19.53 -12.00
C VAL A 496 -11.68 -18.29 -12.51
N SER A 497 -10.47 -18.05 -12.01
CA SER A 497 -9.59 -16.93 -12.36
C SER A 497 -9.55 -16.69 -13.87
N GLU A 498 -9.87 -15.46 -14.29
CA GLU A 498 -9.79 -15.06 -15.70
C GLU A 498 -8.36 -15.12 -16.23
N CYS A 499 -7.38 -14.80 -15.39
CA CYS A 499 -5.96 -14.96 -15.72
C CYS A 499 -5.60 -16.42 -16.03
N GLN A 500 -6.11 -17.37 -15.23
CA GLN A 500 -5.89 -18.80 -15.47
C GLN A 500 -6.65 -19.32 -16.70
N LYS A 501 -7.61 -18.56 -17.22
CA LYS A 501 -8.25 -18.80 -18.52
C LYS A 501 -7.52 -18.11 -19.68
N GLY A 502 -6.34 -17.55 -19.43
CA GLY A 502 -5.51 -16.92 -20.44
C GLY A 502 -5.81 -15.44 -20.69
N MET A 503 -6.58 -14.77 -19.81
CA MET A 503 -6.82 -13.33 -19.90
C MET A 503 -5.61 -12.53 -19.40
N VAL A 504 -4.60 -12.47 -20.25
CA VAL A 504 -3.32 -11.79 -20.03
C VAL A 504 -2.95 -10.89 -21.19
N PHE A 505 -2.04 -9.95 -20.95
CA PHE A 505 -1.56 -8.95 -21.91
C PHE A 505 -0.07 -8.68 -21.73
N SER A 506 0.61 -8.30 -22.81
CA SER A 506 2.02 -7.87 -22.73
C SER A 506 2.34 -6.66 -23.60
N ILE A 507 3.37 -5.92 -23.19
CA ILE A 507 3.97 -4.82 -23.94
C ILE A 507 5.41 -5.20 -24.24
N ASN A 508 5.83 -5.04 -25.50
CA ASN A 508 7.19 -5.31 -25.98
C ASN A 508 7.67 -6.76 -25.76
N ALA A 509 6.76 -7.73 -25.63
CA ALA A 509 7.13 -9.13 -25.57
C ALA A 509 7.50 -9.63 -26.99
N ASN A 510 8.79 -9.93 -27.18
CA ASN A 510 9.29 -10.47 -28.43
C ASN A 510 8.75 -11.91 -28.63
N PRO A 511 8.05 -12.20 -29.75
CA PRO A 511 7.45 -13.52 -30.02
C PRO A 511 8.47 -14.67 -30.06
N ASP A 512 9.72 -14.40 -30.45
CA ASP A 512 10.79 -15.40 -30.58
C ASP A 512 11.62 -15.58 -29.30
N SER A 513 11.30 -14.83 -28.24
CA SER A 513 12.02 -14.87 -26.97
C SER A 513 11.40 -15.87 -25.99
N ALA A 514 12.20 -16.29 -25.00
CA ALA A 514 11.71 -17.09 -23.87
C ALA A 514 10.65 -16.36 -23.01
N LYS A 515 10.54 -15.02 -23.16
CA LYS A 515 9.53 -14.17 -22.51
C LYS A 515 8.51 -13.63 -23.52
N SER A 516 8.10 -14.45 -24.49
CA SER A 516 7.04 -14.10 -25.44
C SER A 516 5.66 -14.04 -24.78
N PHE A 517 4.71 -13.37 -25.43
CA PHE A 517 3.30 -13.38 -25.00
C PHE A 517 2.76 -14.82 -24.87
N ALA A 518 3.06 -15.68 -25.85
CA ALA A 518 2.61 -17.07 -25.84
C ALA A 518 3.17 -17.84 -24.62
N ALA A 519 4.44 -17.61 -24.27
CA ALA A 519 5.02 -18.20 -23.06
C ALA A 519 4.38 -17.65 -21.79
N PHE A 520 4.07 -16.35 -21.74
CA PHE A 520 3.41 -15.72 -20.61
C PHE A 520 1.97 -16.23 -20.43
N GLN A 521 1.20 -16.36 -21.52
CA GLN A 521 -0.14 -16.93 -21.52
C GLN A 521 -0.13 -18.39 -21.08
N ALA A 522 0.79 -19.20 -21.60
CA ALA A 522 0.95 -20.58 -21.15
C ALA A 522 1.31 -20.67 -19.65
N ASN A 523 2.16 -19.77 -19.15
CA ASN A 523 2.47 -19.70 -17.72
C ASN A 523 1.23 -19.33 -16.89
N ALA A 524 0.38 -18.42 -17.38
CA ALA A 524 -0.85 -18.01 -16.72
C ALA A 524 -1.86 -19.16 -16.65
N GLU A 525 -2.09 -19.85 -17.76
CA GLU A 525 -2.98 -21.02 -17.83
C GLU A 525 -2.46 -22.20 -17.00
N ALA A 526 -1.14 -22.35 -16.90
CA ALA A 526 -0.49 -23.36 -16.07
C ALA A 526 -0.43 -22.96 -14.59
N SER A 527 -0.68 -21.70 -14.24
CA SER A 527 -0.64 -21.20 -12.86
C SER A 527 -1.89 -21.67 -12.10
N VAL A 528 -1.96 -22.97 -11.80
CA VAL A 528 -3.06 -23.55 -11.03
C VAL A 528 -3.06 -22.94 -9.63
N ALA A 529 -4.20 -22.41 -9.18
CA ALA A 529 -4.49 -22.39 -7.75
C ALA A 529 -4.29 -23.83 -7.23
N PRO A 530 -3.63 -24.08 -6.08
CA PRO A 530 -3.21 -25.42 -5.70
C PRO A 530 -4.40 -26.40 -5.72
N SER A 531 -4.44 -27.25 -6.75
CA SER A 531 -5.51 -28.22 -6.98
C SER A 531 -5.21 -29.54 -6.27
N ALA A 532 -6.16 -29.98 -5.44
CA ALA A 532 -6.11 -31.20 -4.63
C ALA A 532 -5.99 -32.53 -5.41
N LYS A 533 -5.84 -32.52 -6.75
CA LYS A 533 -5.79 -33.72 -7.59
C LYS A 533 -4.38 -34.24 -7.89
N ALA A 534 -3.35 -33.38 -7.91
CA ALA A 534 -1.97 -33.82 -8.17
C ALA A 534 -1.38 -34.65 -7.01
N SER A 535 -1.77 -34.34 -5.77
CA SER A 535 -1.32 -35.04 -4.56
C SER A 535 -1.77 -36.51 -4.52
N LYS A 536 -2.90 -36.87 -5.13
CA LYS A 536 -3.37 -38.27 -5.20
C LYS A 536 -2.59 -39.13 -6.19
N LYS A 537 -2.04 -38.54 -7.27
CA LYS A 537 -1.28 -39.30 -8.29
C LYS A 537 0.16 -39.55 -7.83
N LEU A 538 0.76 -38.60 -7.11
CA LEU A 538 2.09 -38.75 -6.51
C LEU A 538 2.08 -39.67 -5.27
N GLN A 539 1.03 -39.60 -4.43
CA GLN A 539 0.86 -40.52 -3.28
C GLN A 539 0.53 -41.96 -3.71
N ARG A 540 -0.22 -42.18 -4.79
CA ARG A 540 -0.47 -43.54 -5.34
C ARG A 540 0.79 -44.16 -5.95
N LYS A 541 1.72 -43.36 -6.47
CA LYS A 541 3.01 -43.87 -6.99
C LYS A 541 3.95 -44.25 -5.84
N HIS A 542 4.10 -43.36 -4.85
CA HIS A 542 4.91 -43.65 -3.65
C HIS A 542 4.38 -44.83 -2.82
N SER A 543 3.06 -45.01 -2.72
CA SER A 543 2.46 -46.13 -1.99
C SER A 543 2.63 -47.48 -2.71
N ARG A 544 2.73 -47.51 -4.05
CA ARG A 544 3.03 -48.74 -4.80
C ARG A 544 4.51 -49.11 -4.75
N ASP A 545 5.38 -48.12 -4.78
CA ASP A 545 6.83 -48.35 -4.69
C ASP A 545 7.24 -48.83 -3.29
N PHE A 546 6.60 -48.33 -2.22
CA PHE A 546 6.77 -48.85 -0.85
C PHE A 546 6.20 -50.26 -0.66
N ALA A 547 5.06 -50.58 -1.27
CA ALA A 547 4.47 -51.93 -1.17
C ALA A 547 5.27 -52.99 -1.95
N SER A 548 5.97 -52.59 -3.03
CA SER A 548 6.87 -53.46 -3.78
C SER A 548 8.17 -53.73 -3.01
N ALA A 549 8.76 -52.71 -2.40
CA ALA A 549 9.97 -52.85 -1.57
C ALA A 549 9.74 -53.72 -0.31
N ALA A 550 8.57 -53.62 0.32
CA ALA A 550 8.23 -54.45 1.50
C ALA A 550 7.99 -55.94 1.17
N LYS A 551 7.71 -56.29 -0.11
CA LYS A 551 7.47 -57.67 -0.53
C LYS A 551 8.76 -58.40 -0.94
N VAL A 552 9.81 -57.66 -1.33
CA VAL A 552 11.15 -58.20 -1.61
C VAL A 552 11.93 -58.48 -0.32
N ALA A 553 11.65 -57.76 0.78
CA ALA A 553 12.28 -57.98 2.09
C ALA A 553 11.68 -59.14 2.92
N ARG A 554 10.76 -59.93 2.37
CA ARG A 554 10.13 -61.10 3.02
C ARG A 554 10.25 -62.40 2.21
N LYS A 555 11.27 -62.53 1.37
CA LYS A 555 11.68 -63.80 0.78
C LYS A 555 13.11 -64.12 1.12
#